data_AF-A0A9D7K7E6-F1
#
_entry.id   AF-A0A9D7K7E6-F1
#
_cell.length_a   1.000
_cell.length_b   1.000
_cell.length_c   1.000
_cell.angle_alpha   90.00
_cell.angle_beta   90.00
_cell.angle_gamma   90.00
#
_symmetry.space_group_name_H-M   'P 1'
#
loop_
_entity.id
_entity.type
_entity.pdbx_description
1 polymer ?
#
loop_
_entity_poly.entity_id
_entity_poly.type
_entity_poly.pdbx_seq_one_letter_code
_entity_poly.pdbx_strand_id
1 'polypeptide(L)'
;MAYNLQGPRLAIQGARNVSDLSKNVPDIFEMPRHLFDLKIIQKLTERFGISLTVRDILNSPIRRSYKYTDSSGNNLGYLVDFDSFRYGTNFLLSFSYKI
;
A
#
# COMPACT_ATOMS: atom_id res chain seq x y z
N MET A 1 -18.30 -1.35 -6.70
CA MET A 1 -16.95 -0.91 -7.09
C MET A 1 -16.44 0.03 -6.02
N ALA A 2 -15.20 -0.15 -5.56
CA ALA A 2 -14.59 0.73 -4.58
C ALA A 2 -13.26 1.24 -5.13
N TYR A 3 -13.06 2.56 -5.05
CA TYR A 3 -11.80 3.22 -5.37
C TYR A 3 -11.22 3.76 -4.07
N ASN A 4 -9.99 3.36 -3.73
CA ASN A 4 -9.32 3.79 -2.52
C ASN A 4 -7.95 4.37 -2.87
N LEU A 5 -7.68 5.58 -2.39
CA LEU A 5 -6.38 6.23 -2.50
C LEU A 5 -5.70 6.13 -1.13
N GLN A 6 -4.71 5.25 -1.01
CA GLN A 6 -3.89 5.18 0.20
C GLN A 6 -2.83 6.28 0.11
N GLY A 7 -2.82 7.21 1.06
CA GLY A 7 -1.81 8.29 1.14
C GLY A 7 -0.43 7.78 1.62
N PRO A 8 0.59 8.65 1.66
CA PRO A 8 1.92 8.25 2.05
C PRO A 8 1.95 7.78 3.50
N ARG A 9 2.51 6.59 3.76
CA ARG A 9 2.60 6.01 5.10
C ARG A 9 4.06 5.83 5.49
N LEU A 10 4.42 6.19 6.73
CA LEU A 10 5.75 5.92 7.25
C LEU A 10 5.98 4.40 7.32
N ALA A 11 7.01 3.92 6.61
CA ALA A 11 7.37 2.51 6.56
C ALA A 11 8.45 2.19 7.60
N ILE A 12 9.51 2.99 7.61
CA ILE A 12 10.66 2.85 8.50
C ILE A 12 11.04 4.23 9.00
N GLN A 13 11.11 4.39 10.31
CA GLN A 13 11.69 5.57 10.94
C GLN A 13 13.20 5.39 11.00
N GLY A 14 13.95 6.33 10.44
CA GLY A 14 15.40 6.37 10.53
C GLY A 14 15.83 6.64 11.98
N ALA A 15 16.93 6.02 12.40
CA ALA A 15 17.48 6.24 13.73
C ALA A 15 18.01 7.68 13.85
N ARG A 16 17.33 8.52 14.65
CA ARG A 16 17.82 9.85 15.05
C ARG A 16 18.55 9.72 16.39
N ASN A 17 19.76 9.16 16.40
CA ASN A 17 20.59 9.19 17.60
C ASN A 17 21.32 10.53 17.69
N VAL A 18 20.97 11.27 18.73
CA VAL A 18 21.42 12.64 19.03
C VAL A 18 22.78 12.58 19.73
N SER A 19 23.83 12.17 19.01
CA SER A 19 25.21 12.28 19.51
C SER A 19 26.29 12.29 18.43
N ASP A 20 26.00 11.86 17.21
CA ASP A 20 26.99 11.85 16.12
C ASP A 20 26.41 12.50 14.86
N LEU A 21 26.98 13.65 14.49
CA LEU A 21 26.67 14.47 13.31
C LEU A 21 26.87 13.73 11.95
N SER A 22 27.14 12.43 11.94
CA SER A 22 27.61 11.69 10.76
C SER A 22 26.61 10.68 10.16
N LYS A 23 25.48 10.39 10.80
CA LYS A 23 24.47 9.47 10.21
C LYS A 23 23.03 9.90 10.47
N ASN A 24 22.60 10.94 9.77
CA ASN A 24 21.17 11.23 9.59
C ASN A 24 20.60 10.17 8.62
N VAL A 25 20.03 9.08 9.14
CA VAL A 25 19.37 8.08 8.31
C VAL A 25 17.99 8.62 7.93
N PRO A 26 17.69 8.82 6.63
CA PRO A 26 16.40 9.37 6.20
C PRO A 26 15.26 8.38 6.45
N ASP A 27 14.09 8.92 6.81
CA ASP A 27 12.87 8.14 6.98
C ASP A 27 12.40 7.59 5.62
N ILE A 28 11.88 6.36 5.61
CA ILE A 28 11.36 5.72 4.40
C ILE A 28 9.83 5.76 4.44
N PHE A 29 9.22 6.28 3.39
CA PHE A 29 7.77 6.35 3.23
C PHE A 29 7.31 5.47 2.08
N GLU A 30 6.19 4.77 2.28
CA GLU A 30 5.44 4.14 1.20
C GLU A 30 4.67 5.22 0.46
N MET A 31 4.82 5.27 -0.86
CA MET A 31 4.18 6.26 -1.71
C MET A 31 2.71 5.91 -1.95
N PRO A 32 1.86 6.92 -2.25
CA PRO A 32 0.47 6.68 -2.56
C PRO A 32 0.29 5.73 -3.73
N ARG A 33 -0.71 4.85 -3.63
CA ARG A 33 -1.07 3.95 -4.72
C ARG A 33 -2.57 3.92 -4.96
N HIS A 34 -2.91 3.70 -6.23
CA HIS A 34 -4.28 3.51 -6.68
C HIS A 34 -4.63 2.03 -6.55
N LEU A 35 -5.60 1.73 -5.68
CA LEU A 35 -6.16 0.40 -5.53
C LEU A 35 -7.57 0.38 -6.08
N PHE A 36 -7.79 -0.55 -7.01
CA PHE A 36 -9.09 -0.80 -7.60
C PHE A 36 -9.50 -2.23 -7.30
N ASP A 37 -10.56 -2.36 -6.49
CA ASP A 37 -11.07 -3.63 -6.03
C ASP A 37 -12.49 -3.85 -6.57
N LEU A 38 -12.72 -5.06 -7.08
CA LEU A 38 -13.97 -5.49 -7.68
C LEU A 38 -14.51 -6.69 -6.91
N LYS A 39 -15.76 -6.59 -6.48
CA LYS A 39 -16.47 -7.69 -5.82
C LYS A 39 -17.78 -7.93 -6.54
N ILE A 40 -17.96 -9.14 -7.05
CA ILE A 40 -19.20 -9.63 -7.64
C ILE A 40 -19.76 -10.67 -6.69
N ILE A 41 -21.03 -10.52 -6.32
CA ILE A 41 -21.74 -11.46 -5.47
C ILE A 41 -22.97 -11.89 -6.25
N GLN A 42 -23.12 -13.19 -6.46
CA GLN A 42 -24.26 -13.78 -7.13
C GLN A 42 -24.91 -14.81 -6.21
N LYS A 43 -26.19 -14.58 -5.93
CA LYS A 43 -27.03 -15.59 -5.28
C LYS A 43 -27.52 -16.53 -6.38
N LEU A 44 -27.10 -17.79 -6.33
CA LEU A 44 -27.54 -18.82 -7.27
C LEU A 44 -28.93 -19.34 -6.89
N THR A 45 -29.22 -19.41 -5.58
CA THR A 45 -30.51 -19.83 -5.03
C THR A 45 -30.68 -19.16 -3.66
N GLU A 46 -31.84 -19.29 -3.03
CA GLU A 46 -32.07 -18.82 -1.64
C GLU A 46 -31.08 -19.38 -0.62
N ARG A 47 -30.55 -20.57 -0.92
CA ARG A 47 -29.59 -21.30 -0.08
C ARG A 47 -28.14 -21.20 -0.54
N PHE A 48 -27.86 -20.71 -1.75
CA PHE A 48 -26.50 -20.76 -2.32
C PHE A 48 -26.06 -19.37 -2.78
N GLY A 49 -24.89 -18.96 -2.30
CA GLY A 49 -24.21 -17.73 -2.71
C GLY A 49 -22.80 -18.02 -3.22
N ILE A 50 -22.42 -17.38 -4.30
CA ILE A 50 -21.04 -17.27 -4.76
C ILE A 50 -20.62 -15.81 -4.68
N SER A 51 -19.38 -15.57 -4.27
CA SER A 51 -18.76 -14.26 -4.43
C SER A 51 -17.36 -14.40 -5.01
N LEU A 52 -17.08 -13.61 -6.03
CA LEU A 52 -15.74 -13.42 -6.57
C LEU A 52 -15.27 -12.02 -6.17
N THR A 53 -14.12 -11.95 -5.49
CA THR A 53 -13.45 -10.70 -5.16
C THR A 53 -12.10 -10.67 -5.85
N VAL A 54 -11.87 -9.66 -6.68
CA VAL A 54 -10.60 -9.36 -7.33
C VAL A 54 -10.05 -8.10 -6.67
N ARG A 55 -8.88 -8.21 -6.04
CA ARG A 55 -8.19 -7.09 -5.38
C ARG A 55 -6.94 -6.70 -6.15
N ASP A 56 -6.68 -5.41 -6.21
CA ASP A 56 -5.52 -4.83 -6.91
C ASP A 56 -5.48 -5.19 -8.42
N ILE A 57 -6.57 -4.86 -9.14
CA ILE A 57 -6.69 -5.12 -10.59
C ILE A 57 -5.61 -4.39 -11.40
N LEU A 58 -5.21 -3.20 -10.94
CA LEU A 58 -4.20 -2.37 -11.59
C LEU A 58 -2.77 -2.90 -11.38
N ASN A 59 -2.58 -3.86 -10.46
CA ASN A 59 -1.27 -4.40 -10.09
C ASN A 59 -0.26 -3.28 -9.78
N SER A 60 -0.71 -2.30 -9.02
CA SER A 60 0.06 -1.08 -8.74
C SER A 60 1.22 -1.40 -7.79
N PRO A 61 2.49 -1.13 -8.16
CA PRO A 61 3.63 -1.39 -7.29
C PRO A 61 3.57 -0.55 -6.01
N ILE A 62 3.97 -1.15 -4.90
CA ILE A 62 4.29 -0.42 -3.68
C ILE A 62 5.68 0.16 -3.89
N ARG A 63 5.77 1.49 -3.94
CA ARG A 63 7.03 2.22 -4.01
C ARG A 63 7.36 2.77 -2.65
N ARG A 64 8.59 2.55 -2.19
CA ARG A 64 9.12 3.14 -0.97
C ARG A 64 10.21 4.12 -1.36
N SER A 65 10.13 5.34 -0.87
CA SER A 65 11.08 6.40 -1.21
C SER A 65 11.56 7.07 0.07
N TYR A 66 12.84 7.47 0.07
CA TYR A 66 13.44 8.19 1.19
C TYR A 66 12.92 9.62 1.25
N LYS A 67 12.47 10.04 2.42
CA LYS A 67 12.12 11.42 2.72
C LYS A 67 13.34 12.11 3.31
N TYR A 68 13.92 13.02 2.52
CA TYR A 68 15.03 13.83 2.98
C TYR A 68 14.52 15.08 3.67
N THR A 69 15.11 15.38 4.82
CA THR A 69 14.90 16.62 5.56
C THR A 69 16.22 17.37 5.62
N ASP A 70 16.17 18.68 5.35
CA ASP A 70 17.32 19.56 5.48
C ASP A 70 17.70 19.75 6.96
N SER A 71 18.91 20.26 7.23
CA SER A 71 19.40 20.58 8.58
C SER A 71 18.52 21.59 9.33
N SER A 72 17.72 22.39 8.63
CA SER A 72 16.68 23.26 9.21
C SER A 72 15.32 22.59 9.43
N GLY A 73 15.19 21.29 9.21
CA GLY A 73 13.92 20.55 9.36
C GLY A 73 12.93 20.72 8.20
N ASN A 74 13.34 21.40 7.13
CA ASN A 74 12.52 21.59 5.93
C ASN A 74 12.47 20.29 5.11
N ASN A 75 11.29 19.90 4.63
CA ASN A 75 11.11 18.71 3.80
C ASN A 75 11.69 18.97 2.39
N LEU A 76 12.75 18.27 2.01
CA LEU A 76 13.37 18.34 0.67
C LEU A 76 12.67 17.44 -0.36
N GLY A 77 11.70 16.63 0.09
CA GLY A 77 10.89 15.76 -0.76
C GLY A 77 11.39 14.32 -0.83
N TYR A 78 10.81 13.56 -1.76
CA TYR A 78 11.13 12.16 -2.02
C TYR A 78 12.09 12.08 -3.19
N LEU A 79 13.40 12.06 -2.91
CA LEU A 79 14.43 12.27 -3.93
C LEU A 79 15.00 10.95 -4.48
N VAL A 80 14.89 9.85 -3.73
CA VAL A 80 15.46 8.54 -4.09
C VAL A 80 14.48 7.43 -3.77
N ASP A 81 14.19 6.60 -4.76
CA ASP A 81 13.42 5.36 -4.60
C ASP A 81 14.28 4.30 -3.91
N PHE A 82 13.80 3.79 -2.78
CA PHE A 82 14.47 2.77 -1.97
C PHE A 82 14.22 1.37 -2.51
N ASP A 83 12.96 1.05 -2.75
CA ASP A 83 12.52 -0.27 -3.19
C ASP A 83 11.17 -0.17 -3.91
N SER A 84 10.96 -1.07 -4.85
CA SER A 84 9.69 -1.27 -5.54
C SER A 84 9.30 -2.74 -5.49
N PHE A 85 8.20 -3.05 -4.80
CA PHE A 85 7.70 -4.40 -4.67
C PHE A 85 6.26 -4.53 -5.20
N ARG A 86 5.94 -5.67 -5.81
CA ARG A 86 4.61 -5.98 -6.35
C ARG A 86 4.11 -7.30 -5.77
N TYR A 87 2.98 -7.26 -5.06
CA TYR A 87 2.32 -8.48 -4.58
C TYR A 87 1.49 -9.19 -5.67
N GLY A 88 1.13 -8.49 -6.76
CA GLY A 88 0.25 -9.02 -7.80
C GLY A 88 -1.25 -8.86 -7.50
N THR A 89 -2.07 -9.16 -8.50
CA THR A 89 -3.54 -9.17 -8.37
C THR A 89 -4.00 -10.41 -7.60
N ASN A 90 -4.85 -10.21 -6.60
CA ASN A 90 -5.36 -11.30 -5.76
C ASN A 90 -6.80 -11.68 -6.13
N PHE A 91 -7.05 -12.97 -6.34
CA PHE A 91 -8.38 -13.51 -6.64
C PHE A 91 -8.88 -14.32 -5.44
N LEU A 92 -10.06 -13.98 -4.92
CA LEU A 92 -10.73 -14.71 -3.85
C LEU A 92 -12.09 -15.17 -4.36
N LEU A 93 -12.24 -16.48 -4.48
CA LEU A 93 -13.53 -17.13 -4.71
C LEU A 93 -14.09 -17.60 -3.36
N SER A 94 -15.34 -17.27 -3.06
CA SER A 94 -16.01 -17.72 -1.86
C SER A 94 -17.37 -18.32 -2.21
N PHE A 95 -17.70 -19.39 -1.51
CA PHE A 95 -18.95 -20.11 -1.62
C PHE A 95 -19.64 -20.08 -0.26
N SER A 96 -20.93 -19.81 -0.24
CA SER A 96 -21.74 -19.79 0.98
C SER A 96 -23.01 -20.61 0.80
N TYR A 97 -23.34 -21.36 1.84
CA TYR A 97 -24.57 -22.12 1.94
C TYR A 97 -25.37 -21.65 3.14
N LYS A 98 -26.66 -21.36 2.94
CA LYS A 98 -27.61 -20.99 3.98
C LYS A 98 -28.49 -22.21 4.26
N ILE A 99 -28.43 -22.65 5.52
CA ILE A 99 -29.22 -23.76 6.07
C ILE A 99 -30.68 -23.30 6.21
#